data_AF-A0A4Q5M3W3-F1
#
_entry.id   AF-A0A4Q5M3W3-F1
#
_cell.length_a   1.000
_cell.length_b   1.000
_cell.length_c   1.000
_cell.angle_alpha   90.00
_cell.angle_beta   90.00
_cell.angle_gamma   90.00
#
_symmetry.space_group_name_H-M   'P 1'
#
loop_
_entity.id
_entity.type
_entity.pdbx_description
1 polymer ?
#
loop_
_entity_poly.entity_id
_entity_poly.type
_entity_poly.pdbx_seq_one_letter_code
_entity_poly.pdbx_strand_id
1 'polypeptide(L)'
;MVLFLLYSYLKNYTCMFEFNAHLDADYINEIYGGDLSIVQIMFSSFLEESIPVWNEMYDKIVSKNYAEVGRLAHQIKPSFSMVGLTFLHPKIQAFETFAKSGPAQGELLTQYQQIAVDVNHAKLVIEEDLKRMEDYV
;
A
#
# COMPACT_ATOMS: atom_id res chain seq x y z
N MET A 1 44.77 -0.07 0.55
CA MET A 1 43.89 -0.35 1.72
C MET A 1 42.98 0.82 2.06
N VAL A 2 43.50 2.05 2.19
CA VAL A 2 42.68 3.26 2.45
C VAL A 2 41.68 3.55 1.32
N LEU A 3 42.06 3.41 0.04
CA LEU A 3 41.13 3.59 -1.09
C LEU A 3 39.98 2.56 -1.11
N PHE A 4 40.23 1.32 -0.68
CA PHE A 4 39.22 0.26 -0.66
C PHE A 4 38.24 0.47 0.51
N LEU A 5 38.74 0.95 1.64
CA LEU A 5 37.92 1.36 2.77
C LEU A 5 37.12 2.63 2.44
N LEU A 6 37.70 3.61 1.73
CA LEU A 6 36.99 4.80 1.28
C LEU A 6 35.94 4.46 0.21
N TYR A 7 36.25 3.54 -0.71
CA TYR A 7 35.30 3.05 -1.70
C TYR A 7 34.18 2.26 -1.05
N SER A 8 34.48 1.39 -0.08
CA SER A 8 33.47 0.67 0.70
C SER A 8 32.67 1.62 1.61
N TYR A 9 33.27 2.68 2.13
CA TYR A 9 32.61 3.73 2.91
C TYR A 9 31.70 4.58 2.03
N LEU A 10 32.16 5.00 0.84
CA LEU A 10 31.37 5.72 -0.16
C LEU A 10 30.26 4.84 -0.77
N LYS A 11 30.46 3.53 -0.91
CA LYS A 11 29.39 2.58 -1.27
C LYS A 11 28.30 2.50 -0.18
N ASN A 12 28.65 2.75 1.08
CA ASN A 12 27.66 2.87 2.17
C ASN A 12 26.94 4.23 2.17
N TYR A 13 27.36 5.19 1.32
CA TYR A 13 26.61 6.40 0.98
C TYR A 13 25.93 6.27 -0.39
N THR A 14 25.60 5.05 -0.84
CA THR A 14 24.54 4.89 -1.85
C THR A 14 23.34 5.69 -1.38
N CYS A 15 22.96 6.68 -2.19
CA CYS A 15 21.77 7.49 -1.97
C CYS A 15 20.61 6.52 -1.70
N MET A 16 20.15 6.45 -0.45
CA MET A 16 18.98 5.66 -0.10
C MET A 16 17.83 6.17 -0.98
N PHE A 17 17.09 5.27 -1.61
CA PHE A 17 15.96 5.70 -2.45
C PHE A 17 15.01 6.53 -1.59
N GLU A 18 14.75 7.76 -2.03
CA GLU A 18 13.84 8.67 -1.34
C GLU A 18 12.43 8.36 -1.83
N PHE A 19 11.65 7.62 -1.05
CA PHE A 19 10.24 7.33 -1.34
C PHE A 19 9.41 8.60 -1.38
N ASN A 20 8.29 8.54 -2.09
CA ASN A 20 7.30 9.61 -2.08
C ASN A 20 6.85 9.90 -0.63
N ALA A 21 6.73 11.18 -0.27
CA ALA A 21 6.39 11.63 1.08
C ALA A 21 5.02 11.16 1.60
N HIS A 22 4.16 10.63 0.74
CA HIS A 22 2.91 9.99 1.13
C HIS A 22 3.08 8.56 1.68
N LEU A 23 4.28 7.98 1.55
CA LEU A 23 4.63 6.68 2.07
C LEU A 23 5.46 6.82 3.34
N ASP A 24 5.24 5.89 4.27
CA ASP A 24 6.03 5.76 5.48
C ASP A 24 7.37 5.07 5.15
N ALA A 25 8.33 5.88 4.71
CA ALA A 25 9.67 5.41 4.31
C ALA A 25 10.40 4.73 5.47
N ASP A 26 10.24 5.22 6.70
CA ASP A 26 10.86 4.62 7.88
C ASP A 26 10.31 3.21 8.12
N TYR A 27 8.99 3.03 8.02
CA TYR A 27 8.35 1.72 8.13
C TYR A 27 8.77 0.76 7.00
N ILE A 28 8.84 1.24 5.76
CA ILE A 28 9.33 0.44 4.61
C ILE A 28 10.77 -0.03 4.89
N ASN A 29 11.64 0.88 5.34
CA ASN A 29 13.03 0.55 5.65
C ASN A 29 13.16 -0.38 6.85
N GLU A 30 12.31 -0.26 7.87
CA GLU A 30 12.26 -1.15 9.02
C GLU A 30 11.98 -2.60 8.60
N ILE A 31 11.03 -2.80 7.68
CA ILE A 31 10.59 -4.14 7.27
C ILE A 31 11.52 -4.77 6.24
N TYR A 32 12.01 -3.98 5.28
CA TYR A 32 12.75 -4.50 4.13
C TYR A 32 14.26 -4.22 4.19
N GLY A 33 14.73 -3.52 5.22
CA GLY A 33 16.16 -3.27 5.44
C GLY A 33 16.84 -2.49 4.31
N GLY A 34 16.07 -1.70 3.56
CA GLY A 34 16.55 -0.95 2.39
C GLY A 34 16.73 -1.78 1.11
N ASP A 35 16.28 -3.04 1.07
CA ASP A 35 16.33 -3.86 -0.15
C ASP A 35 15.22 -3.46 -1.14
N LEU A 36 15.58 -2.60 -2.10
CA LEU A 36 14.65 -2.10 -3.12
C LEU A 36 14.08 -3.21 -4.00
N SER A 37 14.78 -4.34 -4.17
CA SER A 37 14.25 -5.47 -4.94
C SER A 37 13.03 -6.07 -4.27
N ILE A 38 13.06 -6.18 -2.94
CA ILE A 38 11.90 -6.64 -2.15
C ILE A 38 10.79 -5.59 -2.21
N VAL A 39 11.13 -4.31 -2.06
CA VAL A 39 10.14 -3.22 -2.11
C VAL A 39 9.42 -3.19 -3.47
N GLN A 40 10.14 -3.35 -4.58
CA GLN A 40 9.57 -3.46 -5.93
C GLN A 40 8.56 -4.62 -6.04
N ILE A 41 8.91 -5.81 -5.53
CA ILE A 41 8.01 -6.95 -5.52
C ILE A 41 6.73 -6.62 -4.74
N MET A 42 6.86 -6.03 -3.55
CA MET A 42 5.72 -5.70 -2.70
C MET A 42 4.82 -4.62 -3.32
N PHE A 43 5.41 -3.60 -3.96
CA PHE A 43 4.68 -2.56 -4.66
C PHE A 43 3.93 -3.13 -5.86
N SER A 44 4.58 -3.96 -6.68
CA SER A 44 3.95 -4.65 -7.81
C SER A 44 2.81 -5.55 -7.35
N SER A 45 3.02 -6.42 -6.36
CA SER A 45 1.96 -7.27 -5.80
C SER A 45 0.78 -6.47 -5.24
N PHE A 46 1.03 -5.33 -4.60
CA PHE A 46 -0.04 -4.45 -4.15
C PHE A 46 -0.90 -3.93 -5.32
N LEU A 47 -0.26 -3.47 -6.40
CA LEU A 47 -0.95 -2.97 -7.59
C LEU A 47 -1.70 -4.08 -8.34
N GLU A 48 -1.11 -5.26 -8.48
CA GLU A 48 -1.65 -6.37 -9.26
C GLU A 48 -2.70 -7.19 -8.51
N GLU A 49 -2.60 -7.28 -7.18
CA GLU A 49 -3.47 -8.14 -6.38
C GLU A 49 -4.42 -7.36 -5.48
N SER A 50 -3.93 -6.33 -4.78
CA SER A 50 -4.72 -5.64 -3.75
C SER A 50 -5.66 -4.59 -4.34
N ILE A 51 -5.21 -3.85 -5.36
CA ILE A 51 -6.05 -2.83 -6.02
C ILE A 51 -7.26 -3.44 -6.75
N PRO A 52 -7.15 -4.54 -7.52
CA PRO A 52 -8.33 -5.18 -8.12
C PRO A 52 -9.34 -5.67 -7.07
N VAL A 53 -8.85 -6.24 -5.96
CA VAL A 53 -9.70 -6.67 -4.84
C VAL A 53 -10.35 -5.48 -4.13
N TRP A 54 -9.70 -4.32 -4.04
CA TRP A 54 -10.38 -3.10 -3.57
C TRP A 54 -11.54 -2.73 -4.51
N ASN A 55 -11.28 -2.72 -5.81
CA ASN A 55 -12.26 -2.30 -6.81
C ASN A 55 -13.49 -3.23 -6.87
N GLU A 56 -13.30 -4.55 -6.71
CA GLU A 56 -14.42 -5.50 -6.74
C GLU A 56 -15.40 -5.33 -5.56
N MET A 57 -14.97 -4.69 -4.46
CA MET A 57 -15.85 -4.46 -3.30
C MET A 57 -17.06 -3.62 -3.65
N TYR A 58 -16.94 -2.70 -4.62
CA TYR A 58 -18.07 -1.90 -5.08
C TYR A 58 -19.26 -2.77 -5.50
N ASP A 59 -19.01 -3.80 -6.31
CA ASP A 59 -20.05 -4.71 -6.79
C ASP A 59 -20.63 -5.56 -5.64
N LYS A 60 -19.81 -5.91 -4.65
CA LYS A 60 -20.27 -6.60 -3.44
C LYS A 60 -21.16 -5.71 -2.57
N ILE A 61 -20.85 -4.42 -2.46
CA ILE A 61 -21.71 -3.43 -1.78
C ILE A 61 -23.04 -3.29 -2.53
N VAL A 62 -23.02 -3.17 -3.85
CA VAL A 62 -24.23 -3.03 -4.69
C VAL A 62 -25.13 -4.27 -4.58
N SER A 63 -24.53 -5.46 -4.59
CA SER A 63 -25.24 -6.74 -4.41
C SER A 63 -25.60 -7.08 -2.96
N LYS A 64 -25.33 -6.17 -2.01
CA LYS A 64 -25.59 -6.33 -0.56
C LYS A 64 -24.88 -7.51 0.09
N ASN A 65 -23.76 -7.96 -0.49
CA ASN A 65 -22.93 -9.02 0.05
C ASN A 65 -21.89 -8.45 1.04
N TYR A 66 -22.35 -7.90 2.15
CA TYR A 66 -21.49 -7.17 3.10
C TYR A 66 -20.51 -8.07 3.85
N ALA A 67 -20.87 -9.34 4.08
CA ALA A 67 -19.96 -10.33 4.63
C ALA A 67 -18.71 -10.48 3.74
N GLU A 68 -18.92 -10.53 2.42
CA GLU A 68 -17.83 -10.59 1.47
C GLU A 68 -17.03 -9.30 1.41
N VAL A 69 -17.67 -8.12 1.45
CA VAL A 69 -16.96 -6.83 1.57
C VAL A 69 -16.00 -6.83 2.76
N GLY A 70 -16.47 -7.27 3.93
CA GLY A 70 -15.64 -7.39 5.12
C GLY A 70 -14.51 -8.42 4.97
N ARG A 71 -14.74 -9.54 4.27
CA ARG A 71 -13.70 -10.55 4.00
C ARG A 71 -12.61 -9.99 3.09
N LEU A 72 -13.00 -9.32 2.01
CA LEU A 72 -12.06 -8.72 1.06
C LEU A 72 -11.26 -7.60 1.72
N ALA A 73 -11.91 -6.74 2.52
CA ALA A 73 -11.22 -5.68 3.26
C ALA A 73 -10.18 -6.26 4.23
N HIS A 74 -10.53 -7.34 4.94
CA HIS A 74 -9.60 -8.06 5.80
C HIS A 74 -8.39 -8.61 5.03
N GLN A 75 -8.63 -9.18 3.84
CA GLN A 75 -7.61 -9.80 2.99
C GLN A 75 -6.53 -8.80 2.55
N ILE A 76 -6.93 -7.60 2.09
CA ILE A 76 -5.98 -6.62 1.52
C ILE A 76 -5.44 -5.61 2.53
N LYS A 77 -6.06 -5.47 3.70
CA LYS A 77 -5.63 -4.56 4.76
C LYS A 77 -4.13 -4.62 5.09
N PRO A 78 -3.49 -5.81 5.29
CA PRO A 78 -2.06 -5.85 5.58
C PRO A 78 -1.21 -5.29 4.44
N SER A 79 -1.62 -5.46 3.18
CA SER A 79 -0.88 -5.00 2.01
C SER A 79 -0.70 -3.48 1.98
N PHE A 80 -1.67 -2.70 2.47
CA PHE A 80 -1.54 -1.25 2.59
C PHE A 80 -0.37 -0.86 3.50
N SER A 81 -0.24 -1.49 4.67
CA SER A 81 0.91 -1.24 5.55
C SER A 81 2.21 -1.65 4.90
N MET A 82 2.25 -2.83 4.26
CA MET A 82 3.46 -3.36 3.61
C MET A 82 4.05 -2.40 2.56
N VAL A 83 3.23 -1.61 1.88
CA VAL A 83 3.71 -0.61 0.92
C VAL A 83 3.88 0.80 1.51
N GLY A 84 3.93 0.92 2.83
CA GLY A 84 4.12 2.19 3.54
C GLY A 84 2.86 3.06 3.67
N LEU A 85 1.68 2.56 3.32
CA LEU A 85 0.41 3.28 3.50
C LEU A 85 -0.16 3.03 4.90
N THR A 86 0.66 3.23 5.93
CA THR A 86 0.32 2.97 7.33
C THR A 86 -0.92 3.76 7.79
N PHE A 87 -1.15 4.94 7.22
CA PHE A 87 -2.34 5.76 7.46
C PHE A 87 -3.66 5.19 6.89
N LEU A 88 -3.60 4.35 5.86
CA LEU A 88 -4.77 3.72 5.25
C LEU A 88 -5.22 2.49 6.03
N HIS A 89 -4.30 1.73 6.63
CA HIS A 89 -4.62 0.54 7.41
C HIS A 89 -5.77 0.73 8.42
N PRO A 90 -5.76 1.74 9.31
CA PRO A 90 -6.86 1.94 10.26
C PRO A 90 -8.19 2.31 9.57
N LYS A 91 -8.17 3.01 8.43
CA LYS A 91 -9.37 3.33 7.64
C LYS A 91 -9.98 2.05 7.05
N ILE A 92 -9.15 1.18 6.49
CA ILE A 92 -9.60 -0.12 5.95
C ILE A 92 -10.12 -1.03 7.07
N GLN A 93 -9.50 -1.02 8.25
CA GLN A 93 -9.99 -1.76 9.41
C GLN A 93 -11.36 -1.27 9.91
N ALA A 94 -11.56 0.05 9.95
CA ALA A 94 -12.84 0.64 10.32
C ALA A 94 -13.93 0.27 9.30
N PHE A 95 -13.60 0.36 8.00
CA PHE A 95 -14.50 -0.06 6.91
C PHE A 95 -14.85 -1.55 6.98
N GLU A 96 -13.87 -2.42 7.22
CA GLU A 96 -14.05 -3.86 7.44
C GLU A 96 -15.07 -4.12 8.56
N THR A 97 -14.88 -3.45 9.71
CA THR A 97 -15.74 -3.59 10.88
C THR A 97 -17.15 -3.07 10.59
N PHE A 98 -17.24 -1.93 9.92
CA PHE A 98 -18.51 -1.32 9.54
C PHE A 98 -19.30 -2.22 8.59
N ALA A 99 -18.68 -2.77 7.54
CA ALA A 99 -19.31 -3.71 6.62
C ALA A 99 -19.88 -4.95 7.35
N LYS A 100 -19.12 -5.51 8.30
CA LYS A 100 -19.53 -6.68 9.10
C LYS A 100 -20.69 -6.39 10.06
N SER A 101 -20.95 -5.13 10.40
CA SER A 101 -22.06 -4.73 11.26
C SER A 101 -23.44 -4.74 10.57
N GLY A 102 -23.49 -4.94 9.25
CA GLY A 102 -24.71 -4.92 8.46
C GLY A 102 -25.32 -3.53 8.28
N PRO A 103 -24.55 -2.53 7.81
CA PRO A 103 -24.99 -1.13 7.76
C PRO A 103 -25.98 -0.88 6.62
N ALA A 104 -26.55 0.33 6.59
CA ALA A 104 -27.29 0.79 5.43
C ALA A 104 -26.37 0.86 4.20
N GLN A 105 -26.85 0.38 3.06
CA GLN A 105 -26.06 0.30 1.82
C GLN A 105 -25.45 1.66 1.43
N GLY A 106 -26.23 2.74 1.54
CA GLY A 106 -25.78 4.09 1.20
C GLY A 106 -24.66 4.60 2.11
N GLU A 107 -24.66 4.24 3.39
CA GLU A 107 -23.59 4.61 4.32
C GLU A 107 -22.29 3.87 3.99
N LEU A 108 -22.39 2.56 3.72
CA LEU A 108 -21.23 1.75 3.35
C LEU A 108 -20.63 2.20 2.02
N LEU A 109 -21.48 2.54 1.05
CA LEU A 109 -21.05 3.08 -0.24
C LEU A 109 -20.37 4.45 -0.09
N THR A 110 -20.90 5.31 0.78
CA THR A 110 -20.30 6.62 1.08
C THR A 110 -18.91 6.45 1.68
N GLN A 111 -18.75 5.54 2.66
CA GLN A 111 -17.42 5.26 3.23
C GLN A 111 -16.46 4.67 2.21
N TYR A 112 -16.91 3.73 1.37
CA TYR A 112 -16.11 3.18 0.29
C TYR A 112 -15.60 4.27 -0.65
N GLN A 113 -16.48 5.19 -1.08
CA GLN A 113 -16.12 6.29 -1.98
C GLN A 113 -15.12 7.26 -1.34
N GLN A 114 -15.28 7.57 -0.04
CA GLN A 114 -14.34 8.42 0.70
C GLN A 114 -12.95 7.79 0.75
N ILE A 115 -12.86 6.49 1.07
CA ILE A 115 -11.57 5.78 1.12
C ILE A 115 -11.00 5.58 -0.28
N ALA A 116 -11.84 5.40 -1.31
CA ALA A 116 -11.40 5.21 -2.68
C ALA A 116 -10.60 6.41 -3.21
N VAL A 117 -10.86 7.63 -2.74
CA VAL A 117 -10.03 8.81 -3.07
C VAL A 117 -8.59 8.59 -2.61
N ASP A 118 -8.40 8.18 -1.36
CA ASP A 118 -7.08 7.91 -0.79
C ASP A 118 -6.40 6.71 -1.47
N VAL A 119 -7.14 5.63 -1.75
CA VAL A 119 -6.62 4.44 -2.41
C VAL A 119 -6.17 4.75 -3.85
N ASN A 120 -6.94 5.54 -4.58
CA ASN A 120 -6.58 5.95 -5.95
C ASN A 120 -5.35 6.85 -5.95
N HIS A 121 -5.22 7.76 -4.99
CA HIS A 121 -4.03 8.57 -4.84
C HIS A 121 -2.81 7.71 -4.49
N ALA A 122 -2.97 6.79 -3.54
CA ALA A 122 -1.92 5.85 -3.16
C ALA A 122 -1.46 4.97 -4.33
N LYS A 123 -2.39 4.50 -5.18
CA LYS A 123 -2.06 3.77 -6.41
C LYS A 123 -1.09 4.56 -7.30
N LEU A 124 -1.39 5.83 -7.56
CA LEU A 124 -0.54 6.70 -8.38
C LEU A 124 0.84 6.91 -7.76
N VAL A 125 0.89 7.11 -6.44
CA VAL A 125 2.15 7.24 -5.70
C VAL A 125 3.01 5.98 -5.82
N ILE A 126 2.42 4.80 -5.63
CA ILE A 126 3.12 3.52 -5.75
C ILE A 126 3.58 3.27 -7.19
N GLU A 127 2.76 3.60 -8.19
CA GLU A 127 3.14 3.50 -9.61
C GLU A 127 4.32 4.43 -9.96
N GLU A 128 4.33 5.66 -9.44
CA GLU A 128 5.43 6.60 -9.62
C GLU A 128 6.72 6.08 -8.99
N ASP A 129 6.68 5.65 -7.73
CA ASP A 129 7.87 5.14 -7.05
C ASP A 129 8.39 3.84 -7.67
N LEU A 130 7.50 2.93 -8.09
CA LEU A 130 7.88 1.71 -8.78
C LEU A 130 8.65 2.02 -10.07
N LYS A 131 8.15 2.97 -10.87
CA LYS A 131 8.82 3.45 -12.07
C LYS A 131 10.16 4.10 -11.75
N ARG A 132 10.23 4.95 -10.72
CA ARG A 132 11.51 5.57 -10.31
C ARG A 132 12.52 4.52 -9.86
N MET A 133 12.09 3.43 -9.23
CA MET A 133 12.99 2.34 -8.82
C MET A 133 13.54 1.55 -10.01
N GLU A 134 12.84 1.44 -11.14
CA GLU A 134 13.37 0.82 -12.37
C GLU A 134 14.62 1.54 -12.90
N ASP A 135 14.74 2.84 -12.67
CA ASP A 135 15.90 3.64 -13.05
C ASP A 135 17.11 3.48 -12.09
N TYR A 136 16.93 2.80 -10.95
CA TYR A 136 17.95 2.60 -9.90
C TYR A 136 18.60 1.20 -9.91
N VAL A 137 17.99 0.22 -10.60
CA VAL A 137 18.42 -1.19 -10.60
C VAL A 137 19.12 -1.57 -11.90
#